data_AF-A0A8B4CCU1-F1
#
_entry.id   AF-A0A8B4CCU1-F1
#
_cell.length_a   1.000
_cell.length_b   1.000
_cell.length_c   1.000
_cell.angle_alpha   90.00
_cell.angle_beta   90.00
_cell.angle_gamma   90.00
#
_symmetry.space_group_name_H-M   'P 1'
#
loop_
_entity.id
_entity.type
_entity.pdbx_description
1 polymer ?
#
loop_
_entity_poly.entity_id
_entity_poly.type
_entity_poly.pdbx_seq_one_letter_code
_entity_poly.pdbx_strand_id
1 'polypeptide(L)'
;MCARVSGVKSGGIYAGHDNHFYGHRKILKPEHLDWQEYALLLLNSMPEKTAEHYRNKIAIYLHWYQKKGIEVPQTQQGDIGAKDIPSWRRICKVLLNNDYWCRALSFSPTKAKNYQRYNERIKGKRQEWGILCNND
;
A
#
# COMPACT_ATOMS: atom_id res chain seq x y z
N MET A 1 -33.90 17.87 -9.35
CA MET A 1 -33.05 18.85 -8.64
C MET A 1 -31.74 18.13 -8.28
N CYS A 2 -30.67 18.31 -9.05
CA CYS A 2 -29.40 17.59 -8.84
C CYS A 2 -28.69 18.11 -7.58
N ALA A 3 -28.55 17.26 -6.56
CA ALA A 3 -27.82 17.55 -5.32
C ALA A 3 -26.30 17.50 -5.56
N ARG A 4 -25.77 18.48 -6.28
CA ARG A 4 -24.35 18.63 -6.63
C ARG A 4 -23.41 18.94 -5.44
N VAL A 5 -23.92 18.95 -4.20
CA VAL A 5 -23.21 19.46 -3.01
C VAL A 5 -23.38 18.56 -1.77
N SER A 6 -23.65 17.26 -1.92
CA SER A 6 -23.74 16.37 -0.75
C SER A 6 -22.38 16.01 -0.13
N GLY A 7 -21.25 16.33 -0.78
CA GLY A 7 -19.89 16.01 -0.30
C GLY A 7 -19.06 17.18 0.26
N VAL A 8 -19.51 18.44 0.12
CA VAL A 8 -18.71 19.60 0.58
C VAL A 8 -18.68 19.69 2.11
N LYS A 9 -19.80 19.37 2.77
CA LYS A 9 -19.90 19.38 4.24
C LYS A 9 -18.99 18.32 4.89
N SER A 10 -18.82 17.15 4.27
CA SER A 10 -17.91 16.11 4.77
C SER A 10 -16.45 16.56 4.78
N GLY A 11 -16.00 17.33 3.78
CA GLY A 11 -14.65 17.89 3.79
C GLY A 11 -14.42 18.80 5.00
N GLY A 12 -15.38 19.68 5.31
CA GLY A 12 -15.29 20.57 6.48
C GLY A 12 -15.32 19.81 7.82
N ILE A 13 -16.11 18.74 7.93
CA ILE A 13 -16.22 17.95 9.17
C ILE A 13 -15.00 17.05 9.39
N TYR A 14 -14.49 16.42 8.33
CA TYR A 14 -13.54 15.32 8.46
C TYR A 14 -12.10 15.66 8.05
N ALA A 15 -11.84 16.72 7.27
CA ALA A 15 -10.50 17.01 6.74
C ALA A 15 -9.59 17.79 7.70
N GLY A 16 -10.16 18.56 8.64
CA GLY A 16 -9.39 19.45 9.53
C GLY A 16 -8.94 18.81 10.85
N HIS A 17 -9.67 17.81 11.33
CA HIS A 17 -9.32 17.09 12.55
C HIS A 17 -8.39 15.91 12.23
N ASP A 18 -7.64 15.46 13.22
CA ASP A 18 -6.75 14.29 13.17
C ASP A 18 -7.59 12.99 13.13
N ASN A 19 -8.57 12.97 12.23
CA ASN A 19 -9.65 12.01 12.12
C ASN A 19 -9.21 10.82 11.26
N HIS A 20 -9.67 9.64 11.66
CA HIS A 20 -9.38 8.38 10.98
C HIS A 20 -10.06 8.27 9.61
N PHE A 21 -11.09 9.08 9.35
CA PHE A 21 -11.95 8.96 8.17
C PHE A 21 -11.18 8.99 6.85
N TYR A 22 -10.22 9.91 6.69
CA TYR A 22 -9.40 10.00 5.47
C TYR A 22 -8.08 9.23 5.56
N GLY A 23 -7.74 8.61 6.71
CA GLY A 23 -6.54 7.76 6.86
C GLY A 23 -5.19 8.44 6.61
N HIS A 24 -5.14 9.75 6.40
CA HIS A 24 -3.92 10.47 6.03
C HIS A 24 -2.93 10.64 7.19
N ARG A 25 -3.44 10.83 8.41
CA ARG A 25 -2.64 11.15 9.61
C ARG A 25 -2.60 10.02 10.63
N LYS A 26 -3.73 9.33 10.82
CA LYS A 26 -3.87 8.20 11.74
C LYS A 26 -4.54 7.03 11.04
N ILE A 27 -3.93 5.87 11.16
CA ILE A 27 -4.39 4.61 10.59
C ILE A 27 -4.72 3.70 11.76
N LEU A 28 -5.93 3.14 11.72
CA LEU A 28 -6.34 2.11 12.66
C LEU A 28 -6.14 0.74 12.02
N LYS A 29 -5.60 -0.16 12.83
CA LYS A 29 -5.49 -1.58 12.58
C LYS A 29 -6.33 -2.27 13.66
N PRO A 30 -7.02 -3.38 13.36
CA PRO A 30 -7.62 -4.22 14.39
C PRO A 30 -6.57 -4.62 15.45
N GLU A 31 -6.94 -4.60 16.73
CA GLU A 31 -6.00 -4.83 17.84
C GLU A 31 -5.33 -6.21 17.80
N HIS A 32 -6.03 -7.20 17.25
CA HIS A 32 -5.60 -8.61 17.22
C HIS A 32 -4.74 -8.98 16.01
N LEU A 33 -4.54 -8.09 15.04
CA LEU A 33 -3.72 -8.37 13.84
C LEU A 33 -2.40 -7.66 13.93
N ASP A 34 -1.35 -8.16 13.29
CA ASP A 34 -0.13 -7.41 12.99
C ASP A 34 -0.25 -6.54 11.74
N TRP A 35 0.65 -5.57 11.55
CA TRP A 35 0.59 -4.70 10.36
C TRP A 35 0.86 -5.49 9.08
N GLN A 36 1.72 -6.49 9.15
CA GLN A 36 1.95 -7.41 8.04
C GLN A 36 0.70 -8.25 7.72
N GLU A 37 0.07 -8.86 8.73
CA GLU A 37 -1.15 -9.65 8.56
C GLU A 37 -2.30 -8.78 8.04
N TYR A 38 -2.40 -7.55 8.53
CA TYR A 38 -3.37 -6.58 8.06
C TYR A 38 -3.12 -6.19 6.59
N ALA A 39 -1.86 -6.01 6.18
CA ALA A 39 -1.54 -5.77 4.76
C ALA A 39 -1.97 -6.95 3.87
N LEU A 40 -1.76 -8.18 4.33
CA LEU A 40 -2.19 -9.39 3.61
C LEU A 40 -3.71 -9.48 3.54
N LEU A 41 -4.42 -9.19 4.63
CA LEU A 41 -5.88 -9.13 4.67
C LEU A 41 -6.41 -8.10 3.66
N LEU A 42 -5.84 -6.89 3.63
CA LEU A 42 -6.20 -5.85 2.68
C LEU A 42 -5.99 -6.34 1.24
N LEU A 43 -4.84 -6.95 0.93
CA LEU A 43 -4.55 -7.47 -0.40
C LEU A 43 -5.53 -8.57 -0.83
N ASN A 44 -5.92 -9.45 0.09
CA ASN A 44 -6.88 -10.53 -0.20
C ASN A 44 -8.31 -10.02 -0.35
N SER A 45 -8.67 -8.89 0.28
CA SER A 45 -9.99 -8.27 0.14
C SER A 45 -10.21 -7.50 -1.17
N MET A 46 -9.14 -7.21 -1.91
CA MET A 46 -9.18 -6.43 -3.16
C MET A 46 -9.42 -7.32 -4.39
N PRO A 47 -9.92 -6.75 -5.51
CA PRO A 47 -9.97 -7.46 -6.79
C PRO A 47 -8.59 -7.97 -7.23
N GLU A 48 -8.56 -9.14 -7.87
CA GLU A 48 -7.32 -9.87 -8.20
C GLU A 48 -6.32 -9.01 -8.99
N LYS A 49 -6.78 -8.27 -10.01
CA LYS A 49 -5.91 -7.40 -10.83
C LYS A 49 -5.22 -6.31 -10.01
N THR A 50 -5.96 -5.67 -9.11
CA THR A 50 -5.41 -4.61 -8.24
C THR A 50 -4.50 -5.20 -7.17
N ALA A 51 -4.89 -6.35 -6.59
CA ALA A 51 -4.10 -7.06 -5.60
C ALA A 51 -2.75 -7.50 -6.21
N GLU A 52 -2.75 -8.08 -7.42
CA GLU A 52 -1.52 -8.50 -8.11
C GLU A 52 -0.58 -7.33 -8.39
N HIS A 53 -1.11 -6.18 -8.80
CA HIS A 53 -0.35 -4.95 -8.99
C HIS A 53 0.35 -4.50 -7.70
N TYR A 54 -0.37 -4.44 -6.59
CA TYR A 54 0.22 -4.09 -5.29
C TYR A 54 1.22 -5.13 -4.82
N ARG A 55 0.91 -6.44 -4.93
CA ARG A 55 1.82 -7.53 -4.58
C ARG A 55 3.14 -7.44 -5.36
N ASN A 56 3.08 -7.11 -6.66
CA ASN A 56 4.27 -6.87 -7.49
C ASN A 56 5.15 -5.74 -6.95
N LYS A 57 4.56 -4.60 -6.61
CA LYS A 57 5.29 -3.44 -6.08
C LYS A 57 5.87 -3.72 -4.69
N ILE A 58 5.05 -4.28 -3.80
CA ILE A 58 5.45 -4.61 -2.42
C ILE A 58 6.59 -5.64 -2.44
N ALA A 59 6.53 -6.66 -3.29
CA ALA A 59 7.60 -7.65 -3.38
C ALA A 59 8.95 -7.04 -3.80
N ILE A 60 8.95 -6.11 -4.76
CA ILE A 60 10.17 -5.37 -5.14
C ILE A 60 10.69 -4.56 -3.96
N TYR A 61 9.80 -3.88 -3.23
CA TYR A 61 10.15 -3.06 -2.08
C TYR A 61 10.82 -3.93 -1.00
N LEU A 62 10.20 -5.04 -0.60
CA LEU A 62 10.72 -5.97 0.38
C LEU A 62 12.07 -6.55 -0.05
N HIS A 63 12.17 -7.03 -1.30
CA HIS A 63 13.40 -7.60 -1.82
C HIS A 63 14.56 -6.59 -1.85
N TRP A 64 14.28 -5.32 -2.16
CA TRP A 64 15.29 -4.26 -2.15
C TRP A 64 15.88 -4.02 -0.75
N TYR A 65 15.04 -4.01 0.29
CA TYR A 65 15.49 -3.87 1.68
C TYR A 65 16.21 -5.13 2.17
N GLN A 66 15.72 -6.32 1.80
CA GLN A 66 16.37 -7.59 2.09
C GLN A 66 17.80 -7.63 1.52
N LYS A 67 18.01 -7.16 0.28
CA LYS A 67 19.35 -7.06 -0.33
C LYS A 67 20.28 -6.10 0.41
N LYS A 68 19.73 -5.11 1.12
CA LYS A 68 20.49 -4.18 1.97
C LYS A 68 20.75 -4.73 3.37
N GLY A 69 20.25 -5.92 3.69
CA GLY A 69 20.33 -6.50 5.04
C GLY A 69 19.38 -5.82 6.04
N ILE A 70 18.37 -5.09 5.56
CA ILE A 70 17.38 -4.44 6.41
C ILE A 70 16.08 -5.22 6.28
N GLU A 71 15.60 -5.79 7.39
CA GLU A 71 14.26 -6.34 7.46
C GLU A 71 13.25 -5.22 7.72
N VAL A 72 12.11 -5.23 7.03
CA VAL A 72 11.08 -4.20 7.17
C VAL A 72 10.28 -4.46 8.46
N PRO A 73 10.35 -3.59 9.48
CA PRO A 73 9.66 -3.82 10.76
C PRO A 73 8.18 -3.45 10.68
N GLN A 74 7.42 -3.79 11.72
CA GLN A 74 5.99 -3.50 11.81
C GLN A 74 5.71 -1.97 11.82
N THR A 75 6.44 -1.20 12.63
CA THR A 75 6.30 0.26 12.78
C THR A 75 7.66 0.94 12.94
N GLN A 76 7.79 2.19 12.50
CA GLN A 76 8.98 3.03 12.76
C GLN A 76 8.59 4.48 13.10
N GLN A 77 9.47 5.20 13.76
CA GLN A 77 9.23 6.63 14.04
C GLN A 77 9.18 7.44 12.74
N GLY A 78 8.07 8.15 12.53
CA GLY A 78 7.89 8.97 11.33
C GLY A 78 7.52 8.21 10.06
N ASP A 79 7.19 6.92 10.16
CA ASP A 79 6.83 6.05 9.03
C ASP A 79 5.63 6.53 8.18
N ILE A 80 4.68 7.22 8.81
CA ILE A 80 3.51 7.84 8.16
C ILE A 80 3.87 9.15 7.44
N GLY A 81 5.06 9.71 7.68
CA GLY A 81 5.49 11.00 7.15
C GLY A 81 5.78 11.01 5.65
N ALA A 82 6.26 12.16 5.16
CA ALA A 82 6.62 12.35 3.75
C ALA A 82 7.86 11.56 3.32
N LYS A 83 8.81 11.35 4.25
CA LYS A 83 10.03 10.57 3.99
C LYS A 83 9.69 9.09 3.80
N ASP A 84 10.37 8.42 2.87
CA ASP A 84 10.27 6.97 2.71
C ASP A 84 11.07 6.29 3.83
N ILE A 85 10.34 5.80 4.83
CA ILE A 85 10.86 5.06 5.96
C ILE A 85 10.18 3.68 5.94
N PRO A 86 10.94 2.58 5.84
CA PRO A 86 10.38 1.25 5.64
C PRO A 86 9.60 0.77 6.86
N SER A 87 8.33 0.44 6.66
CA SER A 87 7.52 -0.26 7.65
C SER A 87 6.30 -0.92 7.01
N TRP A 88 5.79 -1.98 7.64
CA TRP A 88 4.51 -2.58 7.27
C TRP A 88 3.33 -1.62 7.46
N ARG A 89 3.39 -0.75 8.47
CA ARG A 89 2.42 0.33 8.65
C ARG A 89 2.36 1.28 7.45
N ARG A 90 3.51 1.63 6.86
CA ARG A 90 3.57 2.45 5.64
C ARG A 90 3.00 1.72 4.43
N ILE A 91 3.25 0.42 4.30
CA ILE A 91 2.62 -0.41 3.26
C ILE A 91 1.10 -0.40 3.41
N CYS A 92 0.57 -0.58 4.62
CA CYS A 92 -0.86 -0.47 4.89
C CYS A 92 -1.40 0.93 4.56
N LYS A 93 -0.65 1.99 4.85
CA LYS A 93 -1.01 3.37 4.47
C LYS A 93 -1.19 3.51 2.96
N VAL A 94 -0.28 2.94 2.17
CA VAL A 94 -0.35 2.98 0.71
C VAL A 94 -1.61 2.28 0.22
N LEU A 95 -1.90 1.09 0.76
CA LEU A 95 -3.08 0.30 0.43
C LEU A 95 -4.38 1.04 0.77
N LEU A 96 -4.49 1.58 1.99
CA LEU A 96 -5.71 2.27 2.47
C LEU A 96 -5.97 3.60 1.75
N ASN A 97 -4.92 4.33 1.36
CA ASN A 97 -5.08 5.54 0.56
C ASN A 97 -5.36 5.26 -0.91
N ASN A 98 -5.42 4.00 -1.34
CA ASN A 98 -5.52 3.60 -2.73
C ASN A 98 -4.43 4.24 -3.60
N ASP A 99 -3.19 4.36 -3.08
CA ASP A 99 -2.05 4.87 -3.84
C ASP A 99 -1.59 3.80 -4.84
N TYR A 100 -2.32 3.73 -5.96
CA TYR A 100 -2.16 2.71 -6.97
C TYR A 100 -0.71 2.58 -7.44
N TRP A 101 -0.01 3.70 -7.68
CA TRP A 101 1.37 3.64 -8.16
C TRP A 101 2.41 3.42 -7.06
N CYS A 102 1.99 3.33 -5.80
CA CYS A 102 2.87 3.16 -4.64
C CYS A 102 3.92 4.28 -4.56
N ARG A 103 3.52 5.53 -4.84
CA ARG A 103 4.43 6.69 -4.82
C ARG A 103 5.05 6.90 -3.45
N ALA A 104 4.30 6.60 -2.39
CA ALA A 104 4.83 6.66 -1.02
C ALA A 104 5.93 5.61 -0.75
N LEU A 105 6.03 4.54 -1.54
CA LEU A 105 7.10 3.54 -1.47
C LEU A 105 8.20 3.79 -2.52
N SER A 106 8.37 5.04 -2.93
CA SER A 106 9.39 5.49 -3.90
C SER A 106 9.23 4.92 -5.32
N PHE A 107 8.02 4.50 -5.71
CA PHE A 107 7.74 4.07 -7.08
C PHE A 107 7.20 5.21 -7.96
N SER A 108 7.50 5.11 -9.25
CA SER A 108 6.94 5.99 -10.28
C SER A 108 5.90 5.25 -11.15
N PRO A 109 4.94 5.98 -11.75
CA PRO A 109 4.00 5.40 -12.69
C PRO A 109 4.71 4.69 -13.84
N THR A 110 4.20 3.52 -14.21
CA THR A 110 4.73 2.75 -15.35
C THR A 110 3.96 3.15 -16.60
N LYS A 111 4.67 3.39 -17.71
CA LYS A 111 4.04 3.72 -19.00
C LYS A 111 3.09 2.60 -19.41
N ALA A 112 1.88 2.94 -19.86
CA ALA A 112 0.83 1.97 -20.20
C ALA A 112 1.31 0.87 -21.16
N LYS A 113 2.07 1.25 -22.21
CA LYS A 113 2.67 0.32 -23.19
C LYS A 113 3.51 -0.79 -22.55
N ASN A 114 4.14 -0.51 -21.40
CA ASN A 114 5.07 -1.43 -20.76
C ASN A 114 4.45 -2.13 -19.54
N TYR A 115 3.21 -1.83 -19.19
CA TYR A 115 2.60 -2.26 -17.93
C TYR A 115 2.42 -3.78 -17.86
N GLN A 116 1.89 -4.40 -18.91
CA GLN A 116 1.69 -5.85 -18.98
C GLN A 116 3.03 -6.61 -18.85
N ARG A 117 4.00 -6.25 -19.70
CA ARG A 117 5.36 -6.82 -19.66
C ARG A 117 6.03 -6.62 -18.29
N TYR A 118 5.81 -5.48 -17.65
CA TYR A 118 6.32 -5.24 -16.30
C TYR A 118 5.68 -6.21 -15.30
N ASN A 119 4.36 -6.35 -15.29
CA ASN A 119 3.66 -7.24 -14.37
C ASN A 119 4.09 -8.70 -14.53
N GLU A 120 4.15 -9.21 -15.75
CA GLU A 120 4.60 -10.59 -16.04
C GLU A 120 6.03 -10.83 -15.54
N ARG A 121 6.94 -9.88 -15.83
CA ARG A 121 8.33 -9.98 -15.37
C ARG A 121 8.44 -10.01 -13.85
N ILE A 122 7.68 -9.16 -13.15
CA ILE A 122 7.73 -9.13 -11.68
C ILE A 122 7.03 -10.33 -11.07
N LYS A 123 5.99 -10.86 -11.71
CA LYS A 123 5.34 -12.12 -11.30
C LYS A 123 6.33 -13.29 -11.33
N GLY A 124 7.12 -13.43 -12.39
CA GLY A 124 8.18 -14.45 -12.47
C GLY A 124 9.24 -14.27 -11.37
N LYS A 125 9.73 -13.04 -11.18
CA LYS A 125 10.69 -12.74 -10.10
C LYS A 125 10.16 -13.01 -8.70
N ARG A 126 8.86 -12.76 -8.46
CA ARG A 126 8.23 -13.08 -7.18
C ARG A 126 8.29 -14.57 -6.88
N GLN A 127 8.00 -15.40 -7.88
CA GLN A 127 8.10 -16.85 -7.77
C GLN A 127 9.55 -17.28 -7.45
N GLU A 128 10.54 -16.67 -8.10
CA GLU A 128 11.97 -16.92 -7.80
C GLU A 128 12.35 -16.53 -6.37
N TRP A 129 11.81 -15.42 -5.85
CA TRP A 129 12.11 -14.93 -4.50
C TRP A 129 11.27 -15.59 -3.39
N GLY A 130 10.20 -16.29 -3.74
CA GLY A 130 9.24 -16.83 -2.77
C GLY A 130 8.43 -15.75 -2.02
N ILE A 131 8.41 -14.51 -2.50
CA ILE A 131 7.76 -13.39 -1.81
C ILE A 131 6.34 -13.18 -2.33
N LEU A 132 5.36 -13.28 -1.42
CA LEU A 132 3.94 -13.06 -1.69
C LEU A 132 3.41 -13.97 -2.82
N CYS A 133 3.88 -15.21 -2.96
CA CYS A 133 3.55 -16.06 -4.12
C CYS A 133 2.14 -16.67 -4.09
N ASN A 134 1.44 -16.62 -2.95
CA ASN A 134 0.20 -17.37 -2.78
C ASN A 134 -1.02 -16.61 -3.27
N ASN A 135 -1.73 -17.25 -4.19
CA ASN A 135 -3.18 -17.22 -4.28
C ASN A 135 -3.64 -18.50 -3.54
N ASP A 136 -4.05 -18.38 -2.28
CA ASP A 136 -5.10 -19.26 -1.78
C ASP A 136 -6.44 -18.73 -2.30
#